data_AF-A0A6P7G8W3-F1
#
_entry.id   AF-A0A6P7G8W3-F1
#
_cell.length_a   1.000
_cell.length_b   1.000
_cell.length_c   1.000
_cell.angle_alpha   90.00
_cell.angle_beta   90.00
_cell.angle_gamma   90.00
#
_symmetry.space_group_name_H-M   'P 1'
#
loop_
_entity.id
_entity.type
_entity.pdbx_description
1 polymer ?
#
loop_
_entity_poly.entity_id
_entity_poly.type
_entity_poly.pdbx_seq_one_letter_code
_entity_poly.pdbx_strand_id
1 'polypeptide(L)'
;MNNVFMFYIKRKTKTLTRSFYSVKKLIKDEDNLGRRLYQQIKVKGPITVADYMKEVLTNSTMGYYMHKDVFGVSGDFITSPEITQMFGEIVAVWLINEWQKMGSPKPLQIVELGPGRGTLASDILRVFNHFKVLEQTRLQLVEISTTLSEIQAKKLCNQNNVIDENQPIYRTVQAQGRKSLHEQRYVLSRHETPMQKKLIRPNENREHVEISPDSMMVYVEICERIKESGGLALICDYGNLRCATDSFRAFKKHKQVDPLVQPGSADLTADVDFSAIKDAADEVKGILTFGPTTQREFLLQTGLEFRFKVLKDKINDEKNIINLNESYKTLIDEDKMGERFKFMALFPETMKIIFEHYPVIGFSAK
;
A
#
# COMPACT_ATOMS: atom_id res chain seq x y z
N MET A 1 12.52 -10.93 35.26
CA MET A 1 12.14 -11.92 34.22
C MET A 1 11.09 -11.26 33.35
N ASN A 2 11.49 -10.74 32.18
CA ASN A 2 10.71 -9.72 31.49
C ASN A 2 10.15 -10.28 30.17
N ASN A 3 9.15 -11.14 30.28
CA ASN A 3 8.52 -11.78 29.12
C ASN A 3 7.35 -10.95 28.60
N VAL A 4 7.56 -10.27 27.48
CA VAL A 4 6.50 -9.64 26.67
C VAL A 4 5.95 -10.68 25.69
N PHE A 5 4.75 -10.44 25.15
CA PHE A 5 4.03 -11.37 24.28
C PHE A 5 3.33 -10.56 23.17
N MET A 6 3.39 -11.02 21.91
CA MET A 6 2.65 -10.54 20.74
C MET A 6 2.06 -11.75 20.00
N PHE A 7 0.80 -11.73 19.54
CA PHE A 7 0.12 -12.90 18.99
C PHE A 7 0.50 -13.24 17.54
N TYR A 8 0.86 -14.50 17.32
CA TYR A 8 1.00 -15.15 16.01
C TYR A 8 0.06 -16.38 15.92
N ILE A 9 -0.48 -16.64 14.73
CA ILE A 9 -1.48 -17.68 14.42
C ILE A 9 -0.79 -18.99 14.04
N LYS A 10 -0.97 -20.08 14.81
CA LYS A 10 -0.50 -21.43 14.44
C LYS A 10 -1.53 -22.50 14.75
N ARG A 11 -1.71 -23.46 13.83
CA ARG A 11 -2.53 -24.67 14.00
C ARG A 11 -1.72 -25.73 14.77
N LYS A 12 -2.36 -26.58 15.59
CA LYS A 12 -1.72 -27.77 16.18
C LYS A 12 -1.39 -28.76 15.03
N THR A 13 -0.36 -29.61 15.07
CA THR A 13 0.11 -30.45 16.19
C THR A 13 1.58 -30.90 16.10
N LYS A 14 2.16 -31.26 17.26
CA LYS A 14 3.37 -32.08 17.50
C LYS A 14 4.73 -31.50 17.03
N THR A 15 5.75 -31.77 17.85
CA THR A 15 7.16 -31.35 17.72
C THR A 15 7.41 -29.84 17.75
N LEU A 16 7.91 -29.33 18.88
CA LEU A 16 8.19 -27.91 19.12
C LEU A 16 9.63 -27.54 18.72
N THR A 17 9.87 -27.32 17.42
CA THR A 17 11.11 -26.69 16.95
C THR A 17 11.09 -25.21 17.35
N ARG A 18 11.87 -24.84 18.38
CA ARG A 18 11.88 -23.48 18.95
C ARG A 18 13.00 -22.63 18.36
N SER A 19 12.76 -22.01 17.21
CA SER A 19 13.60 -20.91 16.72
C SER A 19 13.41 -19.68 17.62
N PHE A 20 14.51 -19.14 18.14
CA PHE A 20 14.51 -17.90 18.92
C PHE A 20 15.41 -16.87 18.25
N TYR A 21 14.87 -15.69 17.98
CA TYR A 21 15.63 -14.50 17.60
C TYR A 21 15.79 -13.63 18.87
N SER A 22 16.99 -13.10 19.11
CA SER A 22 17.26 -12.18 20.23
C SER A 22 18.22 -11.08 19.77
N VAL A 23 17.88 -9.82 20.07
CA VAL A 23 18.57 -8.68 19.47
C VAL A 23 19.76 -8.27 20.35
N LYS A 24 20.98 -8.60 19.89
CA LYS A 24 22.20 -8.07 20.50
C LYS A 24 22.32 -6.56 20.24
N LYS A 25 21.91 -5.77 21.26
CA LYS A 25 22.14 -4.31 21.45
C LYS A 25 21.02 -3.42 20.89
N LEU A 26 20.38 -2.64 21.78
CA LEU A 26 19.33 -1.66 21.47
C LEU A 26 19.81 -0.22 21.70
N ILE A 27 19.27 0.72 20.94
CA ILE A 27 19.53 2.17 21.02
C ILE A 27 18.45 2.82 21.92
N LYS A 28 18.82 3.91 22.62
CA LYS A 28 17.98 4.59 23.61
C LYS A 28 17.36 5.87 23.02
N ASP A 29 16.10 6.12 23.33
CA ASP A 29 15.48 7.45 23.45
C ASP A 29 14.25 7.32 24.38
N GLU A 30 13.83 8.41 25.03
CA GLU A 30 12.60 8.46 25.82
C GLU A 30 11.46 9.15 25.08
N ASP A 31 10.24 8.86 25.53
CA ASP A 31 9.00 8.87 24.75
C ASP A 31 9.18 8.26 23.34
N ASN A 32 9.42 6.94 23.31
CA ASN A 32 9.35 6.14 22.10
C ASN A 32 8.13 5.20 22.15
N LEU A 33 7.57 4.92 20.97
CA LEU A 33 6.36 4.12 20.79
C LEU A 33 6.48 2.70 21.38
N GLY A 34 7.69 2.13 21.40
CA GLY A 34 7.98 0.85 22.04
C GLY A 34 7.63 0.80 23.54
N ARG A 35 7.75 1.93 24.26
CA ARG A 35 7.36 2.05 25.68
C ARG A 35 5.84 2.08 25.86
N ARG A 36 5.12 2.83 25.01
CA ARG A 36 3.65 2.87 24.96
C ARG A 36 3.09 1.48 24.68
N LEU A 37 3.60 0.81 23.64
CA LEU A 37 3.23 -0.56 23.28
C LEU A 37 3.51 -1.55 24.43
N TYR A 38 4.66 -1.44 25.10
CA TYR A 38 4.97 -2.27 26.28
C TYR A 38 3.95 -2.06 27.43
N GLN A 39 3.55 -0.82 27.70
CA GLN A 39 2.54 -0.50 28.72
C GLN A 39 1.16 -1.06 28.33
N GLN A 40 0.75 -0.89 27.07
CA GLN A 40 -0.49 -1.48 26.55
C GLN A 40 -0.49 -3.01 26.71
N ILE A 41 0.59 -3.69 26.32
CA ILE A 41 0.72 -5.15 26.42
C ILE A 41 0.71 -5.62 27.89
N LYS A 42 1.32 -4.86 28.81
CA LYS A 42 1.31 -5.18 30.24
C LYS A 42 -0.11 -5.13 30.85
N VAL A 43 -0.99 -4.27 30.33
CA VAL A 43 -2.36 -4.08 30.84
C VAL A 43 -3.38 -4.98 30.12
N LYS A 44 -3.33 -5.04 28.78
CA LYS A 44 -4.31 -5.75 27.95
C LYS A 44 -3.95 -7.22 27.68
N GLY A 45 -2.72 -7.63 27.98
CA GLY A 45 -2.14 -8.87 27.45
C GLY A 45 -1.56 -8.67 26.04
N PRO A 46 -1.25 -9.76 25.32
CA PRO A 46 -0.59 -9.66 24.01
C PRO A 46 -1.44 -8.90 22.99
N ILE A 47 -0.81 -8.12 22.12
CA ILE A 47 -1.44 -7.49 20.95
C ILE A 47 -1.19 -8.31 19.69
N THR A 48 -1.98 -8.13 18.63
CA THR A 48 -1.73 -8.77 17.32
C THR A 48 -0.64 -8.04 16.53
N VAL A 49 -0.11 -8.70 15.48
CA VAL A 49 0.80 -8.04 14.52
C VAL A 49 0.09 -6.87 13.81
N ALA A 50 -1.21 -6.98 13.53
CA ALA A 50 -2.00 -5.90 12.93
C ALA A 50 -2.14 -4.68 13.87
N ASP A 51 -2.46 -4.90 15.17
CA ASP A 51 -2.49 -3.82 16.17
C ASP A 51 -1.12 -3.12 16.30
N TYR A 52 -0.04 -3.92 16.31
CA TYR A 52 1.33 -3.43 16.38
C TYR A 52 1.68 -2.57 15.15
N MET A 53 1.41 -3.07 13.94
CA MET A 53 1.67 -2.37 12.69
C MET A 53 0.85 -1.07 12.59
N LYS A 54 -0.42 -1.09 13.02
CA LYS A 54 -1.32 0.07 13.06
C LYS A 54 -0.80 1.17 13.99
N GLU A 55 -0.43 0.85 15.23
CA GLU A 55 0.22 1.82 16.12
C GLU A 55 1.56 2.31 15.53
N VAL A 56 2.41 1.43 14.99
CA VAL A 56 3.72 1.82 14.43
C VAL A 56 3.62 2.76 13.24
N LEU A 57 2.67 2.55 12.34
CA LEU A 57 2.53 3.36 11.13
C LEU A 57 1.70 4.62 11.37
N THR A 58 0.60 4.52 12.11
CA THR A 58 -0.48 5.53 12.11
C THR A 58 -0.82 6.12 13.48
N ASN A 59 -0.02 5.89 14.53
CA ASN A 59 -0.20 6.55 15.82
C ASN A 59 -0.05 8.08 15.68
N SER A 60 -1.06 8.85 16.07
CA SER A 60 -1.11 10.31 15.86
C SER A 60 0.04 11.11 16.49
N THR A 61 0.72 10.55 17.50
CA THR A 61 1.83 11.20 18.21
C THR A 61 3.22 10.65 17.89
N MET A 62 3.32 9.46 17.27
CA MET A 62 4.58 8.72 17.15
C MET A 62 4.68 7.81 15.90
N GLY A 63 3.62 7.76 15.09
CA GLY A 63 3.51 6.87 13.94
C GLY A 63 4.40 7.32 12.79
N TYR A 64 4.98 6.34 12.09
CA TYR A 64 5.98 6.54 11.04
C TYR A 64 5.55 7.58 9.98
N TYR A 65 4.30 7.49 9.49
CA TYR A 65 3.77 8.36 8.45
C TYR A 65 3.30 9.74 8.94
N MET A 66 3.15 9.95 10.25
CA MET A 66 2.43 11.12 10.79
C MET A 66 3.28 12.40 10.86
N HIS A 67 4.60 12.28 10.98
CA HIS A 67 5.48 13.39 11.41
C HIS A 67 6.59 13.78 10.43
N LYS A 68 6.74 13.07 9.30
CA LYS A 68 7.83 13.28 8.33
C LYS A 68 7.38 12.94 6.91
N ASP A 69 8.00 13.61 5.94
CA ASP A 69 8.08 13.13 4.57
C ASP A 69 9.06 11.94 4.51
N VAL A 70 8.57 10.77 4.12
CA VAL A 70 9.29 9.49 4.16
C VAL A 70 9.51 8.85 2.78
N PHE A 71 9.07 9.53 1.70
CA PHE A 71 9.00 8.96 0.35
C PHE A 71 10.03 9.54 -0.62
N GLY A 72 10.57 8.69 -1.50
CA GLY A 72 11.46 9.06 -2.60
C GLY A 72 12.93 8.74 -2.30
N VAL A 73 13.85 9.30 -3.10
CA VAL A 73 15.29 8.92 -3.05
C VAL A 73 15.91 9.13 -1.66
N SER A 74 15.50 10.17 -0.93
CA SER A 74 15.92 10.49 0.44
C SER A 74 15.08 9.80 1.54
N GLY A 75 14.01 9.10 1.16
CA GLY A 75 13.14 8.33 2.05
C GLY A 75 13.69 6.94 2.36
N ASP A 76 12.88 6.10 3.02
CA ASP A 76 13.24 4.70 3.29
C ASP A 76 12.78 3.73 2.18
N PHE A 77 11.87 4.16 1.30
CA PHE A 77 11.35 3.42 0.13
C PHE A 77 11.08 4.36 -1.07
N ILE A 78 11.09 3.80 -2.30
CA ILE A 78 10.76 4.51 -3.54
C ILE A 78 9.65 3.74 -4.27
N THR A 79 8.51 4.40 -4.53
CA THR A 79 7.34 3.81 -5.20
C THR A 79 7.36 4.08 -6.71
N SER A 80 6.62 3.29 -7.50
CA SER A 80 6.59 3.39 -8.97
C SER A 80 6.30 4.81 -9.52
N PRO A 81 5.38 5.62 -8.95
CA PRO A 81 5.19 7.01 -9.37
C PRO A 81 6.40 7.92 -9.12
N GLU A 82 7.18 7.68 -8.06
CA GLU A 82 8.37 8.47 -7.71
C GLU A 82 9.60 8.08 -8.57
N ILE A 83 9.56 6.93 -9.25
CA ILE A 83 10.61 6.48 -10.16
C ILE A 83 10.51 7.20 -11.51
N THR A 84 9.31 7.36 -12.06
CA THR A 84 9.11 8.08 -13.33
C THR A 84 7.65 8.42 -13.61
N GLN A 85 7.44 9.60 -14.21
CA GLN A 85 6.14 10.06 -14.72
C GLN A 85 5.45 9.07 -15.68
N MET A 86 6.23 8.19 -16.34
CA MET A 86 5.67 7.21 -17.28
C MET A 86 4.68 6.26 -16.59
N PHE A 87 4.87 5.97 -15.30
CA PHE A 87 3.97 5.12 -14.54
C PHE A 87 2.58 5.76 -14.42
N GLY A 88 2.53 7.00 -13.91
CA GLY A 88 1.28 7.75 -13.75
C GLY A 88 0.60 8.06 -15.08
N GLU A 89 1.37 8.34 -16.12
CA GLU A 89 0.85 8.58 -17.47
C GLU A 89 0.18 7.35 -18.08
N ILE A 90 0.76 6.16 -17.90
CA ILE A 90 0.21 4.90 -18.41
C ILE A 90 -1.04 4.47 -17.62
N VAL A 91 -1.03 4.62 -16.29
CA VAL A 91 -2.23 4.42 -15.46
C VAL A 91 -3.35 5.38 -15.89
N ALA A 92 -3.04 6.65 -16.17
CA ALA A 92 -4.01 7.63 -16.64
C ALA A 92 -4.63 7.27 -18.00
N VAL A 93 -3.82 6.80 -18.96
CA VAL A 93 -4.30 6.33 -20.27
C VAL A 93 -5.21 5.10 -20.11
N TRP A 94 -4.85 4.16 -19.23
CA TRP A 94 -5.70 3.00 -18.93
C TRP A 94 -7.04 3.42 -18.32
N LEU A 95 -7.03 4.32 -17.32
CA LEU A 95 -8.24 4.84 -16.69
C LEU A 95 -9.17 5.51 -17.71
N ILE A 96 -8.64 6.32 -18.63
CA ILE A 96 -9.42 6.95 -19.70
C ILE A 96 -10.00 5.89 -20.65
N ASN A 97 -9.19 4.91 -21.08
CA ASN A 97 -9.61 3.86 -22.01
C ASN A 97 -10.78 3.04 -21.47
N GLU A 98 -10.67 2.53 -20.24
CA GLU A 98 -11.72 1.70 -19.65
C GLU A 98 -12.96 2.55 -19.28
N TRP A 99 -12.80 3.80 -18.79
CA TRP A 99 -13.94 4.73 -18.59
C TRP A 99 -14.68 5.06 -19.89
N GLN A 100 -13.97 5.17 -21.02
CA GLN A 100 -14.58 5.37 -22.33
C GLN A 100 -15.41 4.15 -22.77
N LYS A 101 -14.94 2.92 -22.53
CA LYS A 101 -15.74 1.70 -22.76
C LYS A 101 -17.01 1.64 -21.90
N MET A 102 -16.99 2.23 -20.71
CA MET A 102 -18.18 2.38 -19.85
C MET A 102 -19.18 3.43 -20.36
N GLY A 103 -18.95 4.05 -21.52
CA GLY A 103 -19.81 5.10 -22.08
C GLY A 103 -19.46 6.52 -21.60
N SER A 104 -18.29 6.72 -21.00
CA SER A 104 -17.84 8.01 -20.42
C SER A 104 -18.83 8.64 -19.41
N PRO A 105 -19.31 7.89 -18.39
CA PRO A 105 -20.31 8.37 -17.42
C PRO A 105 -19.81 9.56 -16.61
N LYS A 106 -20.74 10.45 -16.20
CA LYS A 106 -20.46 11.74 -15.57
C LYS A 106 -21.34 11.97 -14.35
N PRO A 107 -20.85 12.63 -13.27
CA PRO A 107 -19.47 13.09 -13.08
C PRO A 107 -18.50 11.92 -12.84
N LEU A 108 -17.29 12.01 -13.39
CA LEU A 108 -16.23 11.05 -13.12
C LEU A 108 -15.65 11.33 -11.72
N GLN A 109 -15.59 10.31 -10.87
CA GLN A 109 -14.89 10.36 -9.60
C GLN A 109 -13.62 9.51 -9.69
N ILE A 110 -12.48 10.07 -9.28
CA ILE A 110 -11.21 9.35 -9.12
C ILE A 110 -10.90 9.35 -7.63
N VAL A 111 -10.76 8.16 -7.05
CA VAL A 111 -10.44 7.98 -5.63
C VAL A 111 -9.07 7.31 -5.53
N GLU A 112 -8.13 7.95 -4.85
CA GLU A 112 -6.80 7.38 -4.58
C GLU A 112 -6.66 7.12 -3.07
N LEU A 113 -6.32 5.87 -2.71
CA LEU A 113 -6.13 5.43 -1.32
C LEU A 113 -4.64 5.46 -0.98
N GLY A 114 -4.24 6.20 0.05
CA GLY A 114 -2.82 6.38 0.42
C GLY A 114 -1.95 7.05 -0.68
N PRO A 115 -2.34 8.21 -1.24
CA PRO A 115 -1.66 8.86 -2.38
C PRO A 115 -0.25 9.40 -2.08
N GLY A 116 0.23 9.32 -0.83
CA GLY A 116 1.61 9.66 -0.45
C GLY A 116 1.95 11.12 -0.73
N ARG A 117 2.79 11.37 -1.75
CA ARG A 117 3.16 12.73 -2.19
C ARG A 117 2.15 13.35 -3.18
N GLY A 118 1.08 12.65 -3.56
CA GLY A 118 0.14 13.07 -4.61
C GLY A 118 0.73 13.01 -6.03
N THR A 119 1.79 12.22 -6.24
CA THR A 119 2.51 12.16 -7.53
C THR A 119 1.71 11.45 -8.61
N LEU A 120 1.07 10.31 -8.28
CA LEU A 120 0.21 9.58 -9.21
C LEU A 120 -1.00 10.43 -9.64
N ALA A 121 -1.76 10.97 -8.68
CA ALA A 121 -2.78 12.00 -8.94
C ALA A 121 -2.29 13.14 -9.84
N SER A 122 -1.11 13.71 -9.57
CA SER A 122 -0.55 14.82 -10.36
C SER A 122 -0.32 14.47 -11.83
N ASP A 123 0.14 13.25 -12.13
CA ASP A 123 0.32 12.78 -13.50
C ASP A 123 -1.01 12.40 -14.16
N ILE A 124 -1.94 11.81 -13.40
CA ILE A 124 -3.30 11.51 -13.88
C ILE A 124 -4.02 12.78 -14.29
N LEU A 125 -4.08 13.82 -13.43
CA LEU A 125 -4.72 15.10 -13.76
C LEU A 125 -4.06 15.77 -14.98
N ARG A 126 -2.74 15.69 -15.10
CA ARG A 126 -1.97 16.24 -16.23
C ARG A 126 -2.31 15.57 -17.56
N VAL A 127 -2.52 14.25 -17.57
CA VAL A 127 -3.00 13.51 -18.76
C VAL A 127 -4.49 13.76 -19.02
N PHE A 128 -5.32 13.76 -17.98
CA PHE A 128 -6.76 14.04 -18.09
C PHE A 128 -7.04 15.44 -18.66
N ASN A 129 -6.18 16.42 -18.38
CA ASN A 129 -6.22 17.75 -19.00
C ASN A 129 -5.96 17.67 -20.52
N HIS A 130 -4.92 16.95 -20.94
CA HIS A 130 -4.59 16.76 -22.36
C HIS A 130 -5.73 16.08 -23.15
N PHE A 131 -6.44 15.13 -22.53
CA PHE A 131 -7.60 14.46 -23.11
C PHE A 131 -8.94 15.20 -22.88
N LYS A 132 -8.94 16.40 -22.27
CA LYS A 132 -10.14 17.21 -21.97
C LYS A 132 -11.19 16.50 -21.08
N VAL A 133 -10.73 15.60 -20.22
CA VAL A 133 -11.53 14.86 -19.22
C VAL A 133 -11.56 15.60 -17.87
N LEU A 134 -10.55 16.44 -17.60
CA LEU A 134 -10.34 17.10 -16.30
C LEU A 134 -11.57 17.86 -15.78
N GLU A 135 -12.26 18.65 -16.62
CA GLU A 135 -13.45 19.43 -16.23
C GLU A 135 -14.62 18.58 -15.69
N GLN A 136 -14.64 17.29 -16.03
CA GLN A 136 -15.68 16.34 -15.65
C GLN A 136 -15.25 15.44 -14.48
N THR A 137 -14.03 15.64 -13.98
CA THR A 137 -13.35 14.80 -12.99
C THR A 137 -13.39 15.42 -11.61
N ARG A 138 -13.71 14.61 -10.60
CA ARG A 138 -13.59 14.96 -9.18
C ARG A 138 -12.59 14.02 -8.52
N LEU A 139 -11.43 14.56 -8.13
CA LEU A 139 -10.43 13.82 -7.37
C LEU A 139 -10.83 13.79 -5.89
N GLN A 140 -10.72 12.61 -5.27
CA GLN A 140 -10.84 12.38 -3.83
C GLN A 140 -9.61 11.62 -3.36
N LEU A 141 -8.98 12.11 -2.30
CA LEU A 141 -7.77 11.53 -1.72
C LEU A 141 -8.10 11.00 -0.33
N VAL A 142 -7.89 9.70 -0.11
CA VAL A 142 -8.08 9.08 1.20
C VAL A 142 -6.71 8.97 1.86
N GLU A 143 -6.39 9.98 2.66
CA GLU A 143 -5.14 10.14 3.40
C GLU A 143 -5.43 10.29 4.89
N ILE A 144 -4.56 9.73 5.73
CA ILE A 144 -4.65 9.75 7.20
C ILE A 144 -3.57 10.62 7.85
N SER A 145 -2.44 10.85 7.17
CA SER A 145 -1.38 11.73 7.64
C SER A 145 -1.64 13.17 7.24
N THR A 146 -1.87 14.04 8.22
CA THR A 146 -2.00 15.49 8.03
C THR A 146 -0.79 16.08 7.28
N THR A 147 0.42 15.58 7.58
CA THR A 147 1.67 15.98 6.90
C THR A 147 1.64 15.65 5.40
N LEU A 148 1.13 14.47 5.03
CA LEU A 148 1.00 14.07 3.62
C LEU A 148 -0.14 14.83 2.93
N SER A 149 -1.29 15.00 3.59
CA SER A 149 -2.41 15.81 3.08
C SER A 149 -2.00 17.24 2.75
N GLU A 150 -1.16 17.88 3.59
CA GLU A 150 -0.58 19.19 3.29
C GLU A 150 0.31 19.17 2.04
N ILE A 151 1.17 18.17 1.88
CA ILE A 151 2.05 18.02 0.71
C ILE A 151 1.22 17.81 -0.56
N GLN A 152 0.18 16.98 -0.50
CA GLN A 152 -0.76 16.72 -1.58
C GLN A 152 -1.50 18.01 -1.98
N ALA A 153 -2.05 18.75 -1.00
CA ALA A 153 -2.72 20.03 -1.24
C ALA A 153 -1.78 21.05 -1.90
N LYS A 154 -0.55 21.21 -1.37
CA LYS A 154 0.48 22.12 -1.92
C LYS A 154 0.97 21.71 -3.32
N LYS A 155 0.83 20.44 -3.70
CA LYS A 155 1.19 19.93 -5.04
C LYS A 155 0.06 20.03 -6.07
N LEU A 156 -1.18 19.81 -5.64
CA LEU A 156 -2.33 19.64 -6.54
C LEU A 156 -3.23 20.88 -6.62
N CYS A 157 -3.21 21.75 -5.61
CA CYS A 157 -3.97 23.00 -5.59
C CYS A 157 -3.03 24.19 -5.84
N ASN A 158 -3.21 24.87 -6.97
CA ASN A 158 -2.49 26.11 -7.24
C ASN A 158 -3.02 27.25 -6.37
N GLN A 159 -2.11 27.85 -5.58
CA GLN A 159 -2.25 29.04 -4.74
C GLN A 159 -2.87 28.88 -3.34
N ASN A 160 -2.37 29.76 -2.46
CA ASN A 160 -2.57 29.77 -1.02
C ASN A 160 -3.98 30.23 -0.63
N ASN A 161 -4.95 29.32 -0.60
CA ASN A 161 -6.05 29.47 0.36
C ASN A 161 -5.47 29.21 1.76
N VAL A 162 -5.15 30.29 2.48
CA VAL A 162 -4.75 30.25 3.88
C VAL A 162 -5.89 29.62 4.68
N ILE A 163 -5.66 28.42 5.20
CA ILE A 163 -6.50 27.87 6.27
C ILE A 163 -6.23 28.73 7.49
N ASP A 164 -7.29 29.25 8.11
CA ASP A 164 -7.23 30.12 9.28
C ASP A 164 -6.37 29.47 10.39
N GLU A 165 -5.27 30.13 10.77
CA GLU A 165 -4.27 29.61 11.72
C GLU A 165 -4.81 29.53 13.17
N ASN A 166 -6.05 29.97 13.42
CA ASN A 166 -6.68 30.02 14.74
C ASN A 166 -7.19 28.67 15.30
N GLN A 167 -6.60 27.53 14.93
CA GLN A 167 -6.74 26.27 15.69
C GLN A 167 -5.37 25.67 16.07
N PRO A 168 -5.22 25.16 17.31
CA PRO A 168 -3.95 25.33 18.05
C PRO A 168 -2.90 24.24 17.83
N ILE A 169 -1.62 24.64 17.80
CA ILE A 169 -0.46 23.73 17.79
C ILE A 169 0.66 24.24 18.73
N TYR A 170 1.42 23.31 19.33
CA TYR A 170 2.67 23.50 20.11
C TYR A 170 2.49 24.05 21.55
N ARG A 171 3.46 24.03 22.52
CA ARG A 171 4.82 23.44 22.74
C ARG A 171 5.09 23.51 24.29
N THR A 172 6.00 22.82 25.00
CA THR A 172 7.07 21.79 24.76
C THR A 172 7.29 21.03 26.10
N VAL A 173 7.98 19.87 26.13
CA VAL A 173 8.63 19.33 27.35
C VAL A 173 10.07 18.88 27.07
N GLN A 174 11.02 19.22 27.95
CA GLN A 174 12.38 18.63 27.99
C GLN A 174 12.50 17.63 29.14
N ALA A 175 13.35 16.61 29.00
CA ALA A 175 13.69 15.70 30.08
C ALA A 175 15.19 15.31 30.07
N GLN A 176 15.80 15.21 31.25
CA GLN A 176 17.11 14.61 31.47
C GLN A 176 16.99 13.46 32.48
N GLY A 177 17.45 12.25 32.15
CA GLY A 177 17.93 11.31 33.17
C GLY A 177 17.45 9.85 33.18
N ARG A 178 18.28 8.96 32.58
CA ARG A 178 18.63 7.60 33.07
C ARG A 178 17.53 6.50 33.18
N LYS A 179 17.61 5.56 32.22
CA LYS A 179 17.43 4.08 32.32
C LYS A 179 16.02 3.48 32.51
N SER A 180 15.56 2.77 31.48
CA SER A 180 14.87 1.46 31.60
C SER A 180 15.16 0.57 30.37
N LEU A 181 14.69 -0.69 30.35
CA LEU A 181 14.99 -1.70 29.33
C LEU A 181 13.75 -2.59 29.04
N HIS A 182 13.26 -2.58 27.80
CA HIS A 182 12.15 -3.42 27.34
C HIS A 182 12.45 -3.96 25.93
N GLU A 183 12.28 -5.27 25.74
CA GLU A 183 12.45 -5.99 24.46
C GLU A 183 11.09 -6.52 24.01
N GLN A 184 10.78 -6.39 22.71
CA GLN A 184 9.55 -6.92 22.11
C GLN A 184 9.86 -8.21 21.33
N ARG A 185 8.90 -9.12 21.24
CA ARG A 185 9.06 -10.42 20.57
C ARG A 185 7.72 -11.05 20.17
N TYR A 186 7.74 -11.86 19.12
CA TYR A 186 6.62 -12.72 18.74
C TYR A 186 6.39 -13.86 19.75
N VAL A 187 5.13 -14.27 19.92
CA VAL A 187 4.73 -15.51 20.60
C VAL A 187 3.52 -16.13 19.88
N LEU A 188 3.09 -17.32 20.32
CA LEU A 188 1.83 -17.92 19.88
C LEU A 188 0.68 -17.60 20.85
N SER A 189 -0.55 -17.58 20.34
CA SER A 189 -1.75 -17.63 21.18
C SER A 189 -1.79 -18.95 21.97
N ARG A 190 -2.23 -18.92 23.24
CA ARG A 190 -2.35 -20.15 24.07
C ARG A 190 -3.51 -21.04 23.62
N HIS A 191 -4.52 -20.41 23.01
CA HIS A 191 -5.74 -21.01 22.50
C HIS A 191 -6.08 -20.35 21.16
N GLU A 192 -6.80 -21.06 20.32
CA GLU A 192 -7.35 -20.55 19.08
C GLU A 192 -8.28 -19.35 19.34
N THR A 193 -7.96 -18.19 18.78
CA THR A 193 -8.77 -16.97 18.97
C THR A 193 -10.05 -17.00 18.13
N PRO A 194 -11.08 -16.19 18.46
CA PRO A 194 -12.26 -16.03 17.61
C PRO A 194 -11.92 -15.60 16.18
N MET A 195 -10.85 -14.81 16.02
CA MET A 195 -10.38 -14.37 14.70
C MET A 195 -9.79 -15.53 13.88
N GLN A 196 -9.03 -16.44 14.51
CA GLN A 196 -8.56 -17.66 13.86
C GLN A 196 -9.74 -18.51 13.36
N LYS A 197 -10.80 -18.65 14.16
CA LYS A 197 -12.01 -19.41 13.77
C LYS A 197 -12.81 -18.78 12.64
N LYS A 198 -12.81 -17.45 12.51
CA LYS A 198 -13.60 -16.75 11.47
C LYS A 198 -12.84 -16.57 10.16
N LEU A 199 -11.54 -16.28 10.20
CA LEU A 199 -10.78 -15.85 9.01
C LEU A 199 -9.92 -16.93 8.36
N ILE A 200 -9.64 -18.05 9.04
CA ILE A 200 -8.94 -19.17 8.39
C ILE A 200 -9.92 -19.84 7.42
N ARG A 201 -9.63 -19.75 6.12
CA ARG A 201 -10.41 -20.37 5.04
C ARG A 201 -10.61 -21.88 5.34
N PRO A 202 -11.79 -22.49 5.11
CA PRO A 202 -12.06 -23.88 5.51
C PRO A 202 -11.07 -24.92 4.99
N ASN A 203 -10.58 -24.72 3.75
CA ASN A 203 -9.61 -25.58 3.07
C ASN A 203 -8.16 -25.09 3.22
N GLU A 204 -7.85 -24.25 4.22
CA GLU A 204 -6.49 -23.78 4.46
C GLU A 204 -5.61 -24.89 5.03
N ASN A 205 -4.53 -25.19 4.31
CA ASN A 205 -3.61 -26.30 4.59
C ASN A 205 -2.22 -25.82 5.02
N ARG A 206 -1.93 -24.51 4.92
CA ARG A 206 -0.65 -23.93 5.34
C ARG A 206 -0.54 -23.88 6.86
N GLU A 207 0.67 -24.12 7.40
CA GLU A 207 0.93 -23.99 8.86
C GLU A 207 0.87 -22.54 9.37
N HIS A 208 1.12 -21.60 8.45
CA HIS A 208 1.45 -20.20 8.69
C HIS A 208 0.68 -19.37 7.64
N VAL A 209 -0.08 -18.36 8.07
CA VAL A 209 -0.87 -17.49 7.19
C VAL A 209 -0.91 -16.06 7.71
N GLU A 210 -0.80 -15.10 6.79
CA GLU A 210 -0.94 -13.67 7.04
C GLU A 210 -2.31 -13.21 6.52
N ILE A 211 -3.05 -12.44 7.31
CA ILE A 211 -4.42 -11.99 7.01
C ILE A 211 -4.60 -10.57 7.56
N SER A 212 -5.09 -9.64 6.73
CA SER A 212 -5.48 -8.28 7.14
C SER A 212 -7.01 -8.13 7.11
N PRO A 213 -7.69 -8.11 8.27
CA PRO A 213 -9.15 -7.94 8.33
C PRO A 213 -9.58 -6.55 7.85
N ASP A 214 -8.82 -5.52 8.23
CA ASP A 214 -9.06 -4.12 7.83
C ASP A 214 -9.00 -3.98 6.30
N SER A 215 -8.05 -4.63 5.63
CA SER A 215 -7.95 -4.63 4.16
C SER A 215 -9.11 -5.38 3.50
N MET A 216 -9.55 -6.51 4.08
CA MET A 216 -10.72 -7.26 3.57
C MET A 216 -11.99 -6.41 3.57
N MET A 217 -12.23 -5.61 4.62
CA MET A 217 -13.37 -4.69 4.66
C MET A 217 -13.31 -3.64 3.55
N VAL A 218 -12.13 -3.07 3.28
CA VAL A 218 -11.93 -2.11 2.19
C VAL A 218 -12.17 -2.76 0.81
N TYR A 219 -11.77 -4.01 0.61
CA TYR A 219 -12.04 -4.72 -0.65
C TYR A 219 -13.56 -4.98 -0.85
N VAL A 220 -14.29 -5.31 0.21
CA VAL A 220 -15.75 -5.46 0.18
C VAL A 220 -16.42 -4.11 -0.17
N GLU A 221 -16.07 -3.02 0.52
CA GLU A 221 -16.70 -1.71 0.29
C GLU A 221 -16.39 -1.15 -1.12
N ILE A 222 -15.20 -1.43 -1.67
CA ILE A 222 -14.89 -1.16 -3.09
C ILE A 222 -15.81 -1.95 -4.02
N CYS A 223 -16.00 -3.26 -3.77
CA CYS A 223 -16.87 -4.10 -4.58
C CYS A 223 -18.34 -3.68 -4.51
N GLU A 224 -18.85 -3.37 -3.31
CA GLU A 224 -20.22 -2.87 -3.11
C GLU A 224 -20.43 -1.54 -3.83
N ARG A 225 -19.48 -0.60 -3.72
CA ARG A 225 -19.55 0.70 -4.41
C ARG A 225 -19.56 0.57 -5.94
N ILE A 226 -18.73 -0.33 -6.50
CA ILE A 226 -18.73 -0.63 -7.95
C ILE A 226 -20.05 -1.26 -8.40
N LYS A 227 -20.64 -2.12 -7.56
CA LYS A 227 -21.91 -2.79 -7.84
C LYS A 227 -23.11 -1.84 -7.82
N GLU A 228 -23.14 -0.92 -6.85
CA GLU A 228 -24.25 0.03 -6.67
C GLU A 228 -24.16 1.25 -7.60
N SER A 229 -22.97 1.82 -7.76
CA SER A 229 -22.75 3.09 -8.48
C SER A 229 -22.09 2.93 -9.86
N GLY A 230 -21.66 1.72 -10.22
CA GLY A 230 -20.77 1.50 -11.35
C GLY A 230 -19.34 2.03 -11.09
N GLY A 231 -18.57 2.16 -12.16
CA GLY A 231 -17.15 2.51 -12.11
C GLY A 231 -16.23 1.29 -12.16
N LEU A 232 -14.99 1.47 -11.73
CA LEU A 232 -13.94 0.46 -11.73
C LEU A 232 -12.97 0.69 -10.56
N ALA A 233 -12.15 -0.30 -10.26
CA ALA A 233 -10.96 -0.13 -9.42
C ALA A 233 -9.74 -0.79 -10.07
N LEU A 234 -8.56 -0.22 -9.80
CA LEU A 234 -7.26 -0.79 -10.15
C LEU A 234 -6.41 -0.86 -8.87
N ILE A 235 -5.93 -2.05 -8.54
CA ILE A 235 -5.13 -2.34 -7.34
C ILE A 235 -3.72 -2.73 -7.81
N CYS A 236 -2.72 -1.97 -7.36
CA CYS A 236 -1.33 -2.08 -7.80
C CYS A 236 -0.40 -2.17 -6.59
N ASP A 237 0.10 -3.36 -6.26
CA ASP A 237 0.98 -3.55 -5.09
C ASP A 237 1.86 -4.81 -5.24
N TYR A 238 2.90 -4.97 -4.42
CA TYR A 238 3.59 -6.26 -4.33
C TYR A 238 2.79 -7.26 -3.51
N GLY A 239 2.72 -8.48 -4.03
CA GLY A 239 1.92 -9.51 -3.41
C GLY A 239 1.73 -10.73 -4.30
N ASN A 240 0.91 -11.64 -3.80
CA ASN A 240 0.82 -13.01 -4.31
C ASN A 240 -0.61 -13.56 -4.19
N LEU A 241 -0.95 -14.56 -5.00
CA LEU A 241 -2.16 -15.37 -4.79
C LEU A 241 -1.85 -16.48 -3.79
N ARG A 242 -2.37 -16.42 -2.56
CA ARG A 242 -2.35 -17.54 -1.59
C ARG A 242 -0.96 -18.10 -1.20
N CYS A 243 0.15 -17.46 -1.58
CA CYS A 243 1.52 -17.95 -1.32
C CYS A 243 2.25 -17.31 -0.14
N ALA A 244 1.87 -16.12 0.33
CA ALA A 244 2.56 -15.43 1.44
C ALA A 244 2.34 -16.16 2.79
N THR A 245 3.42 -16.37 3.54
CA THR A 245 3.41 -17.07 4.85
C THR A 245 4.33 -16.44 5.92
N ASP A 246 5.28 -15.60 5.50
CA ASP A 246 6.17 -14.79 6.34
C ASP A 246 6.70 -13.61 5.49
N SER A 247 5.85 -12.62 5.25
CA SER A 247 6.15 -11.45 4.40
C SER A 247 6.34 -10.17 5.22
N PHE A 248 5.90 -10.15 6.48
CA PHE A 248 6.01 -9.00 7.38
C PHE A 248 7.47 -8.57 7.60
N ARG A 249 7.80 -7.37 7.15
CA ARG A 249 9.16 -6.84 7.04
C ARG A 249 9.21 -5.35 7.32
N ALA A 250 10.41 -4.83 7.59
CA ALA A 250 10.63 -3.42 7.86
C ALA A 250 11.78 -2.86 7.03
N PHE A 251 11.67 -1.60 6.59
CA PHE A 251 12.68 -0.93 5.78
C PHE A 251 13.13 0.40 6.39
N LYS A 252 14.44 0.65 6.31
CA LYS A 252 15.08 1.88 6.79
C LYS A 252 16.29 2.19 5.92
N LYS A 253 16.28 3.34 5.24
CA LYS A 253 17.28 3.82 4.28
C LYS A 253 17.63 2.77 3.22
N HIS A 254 16.60 2.27 2.53
CA HIS A 254 16.69 1.25 1.47
C HIS A 254 17.33 -0.08 1.93
N LYS A 255 17.25 -0.40 3.23
CA LYS A 255 17.74 -1.66 3.82
C LYS A 255 16.67 -2.30 4.69
N GLN A 256 16.55 -3.62 4.61
CA GLN A 256 15.68 -4.38 5.50
C GLN A 256 16.24 -4.36 6.93
N VAL A 257 15.36 -4.17 7.92
CA VAL A 257 15.67 -4.18 9.36
C VAL A 257 14.68 -5.07 10.11
N ASP A 258 14.97 -5.36 11.37
CA ASP A 258 14.07 -6.10 12.26
C ASP A 258 12.82 -5.26 12.58
N PRO A 259 11.58 -5.73 12.26
CA PRO A 259 10.34 -4.98 12.50
C PRO A 259 10.08 -4.59 13.96
N LEU A 260 10.74 -5.23 14.93
CA LEU A 260 10.54 -4.98 16.37
C LEU A 260 11.60 -4.04 16.96
N VAL A 261 12.62 -3.65 16.18
CA VAL A 261 13.71 -2.78 16.63
C VAL A 261 13.41 -1.32 16.33
N GLN A 262 13.29 -0.53 17.41
CA GLN A 262 12.87 0.89 17.38
C GLN A 262 11.52 1.13 16.65
N PRO A 263 10.39 0.64 17.22
CA PRO A 263 9.06 0.84 16.63
C PRO A 263 8.76 2.31 16.34
N GLY A 264 8.19 2.60 15.17
CA GLY A 264 7.91 3.97 14.67
C GLY A 264 9.09 4.64 13.92
N SER A 265 10.24 3.96 13.76
CA SER A 265 11.44 4.54 13.14
C SER A 265 11.92 3.86 11.86
N ALA A 266 11.10 2.97 11.30
CA ALA A 266 11.27 2.26 10.04
C ALA A 266 9.87 2.06 9.45
N ASP A 267 9.76 2.00 8.12
CA ASP A 267 8.51 1.58 7.47
C ASP A 267 8.25 0.10 7.77
N LEU A 268 6.98 -0.28 7.89
CA LEU A 268 6.52 -1.66 8.10
C LEU A 268 5.60 -2.06 6.94
N THR A 269 5.78 -3.27 6.42
CA THR A 269 4.95 -3.76 5.32
C THR A 269 4.83 -5.29 5.32
N ALA A 270 3.85 -5.80 4.57
CA ALA A 270 3.61 -7.21 4.27
C ALA A 270 3.14 -7.33 2.80
N ASP A 271 3.13 -8.54 2.23
CA ASP A 271 2.60 -8.79 0.88
C ASP A 271 1.07 -8.72 0.85
N VAL A 272 0.50 -8.17 -0.23
CA VAL A 272 -0.95 -8.24 -0.47
C VAL A 272 -1.36 -9.65 -0.91
N ASP A 273 -2.31 -10.29 -0.20
CA ASP A 273 -3.01 -11.49 -0.70
C ASP A 273 -4.06 -11.06 -1.73
N PHE A 274 -3.67 -11.04 -3.00
CA PHE A 274 -4.57 -10.73 -4.12
C PHE A 274 -5.76 -11.71 -4.23
N SER A 275 -5.73 -12.85 -3.52
CA SER A 275 -6.91 -13.73 -3.45
C SER A 275 -7.94 -13.27 -2.41
N ALA A 276 -7.58 -12.45 -1.41
CA ALA A 276 -8.56 -11.83 -0.53
C ALA A 276 -9.45 -10.82 -1.27
N ILE A 277 -8.89 -10.14 -2.28
CA ILE A 277 -9.64 -9.25 -3.18
C ILE A 277 -10.63 -10.07 -4.03
N LYS A 278 -10.19 -11.23 -4.55
CA LYS A 278 -11.08 -12.15 -5.29
C LYS A 278 -12.20 -12.70 -4.41
N ASP A 279 -11.86 -13.22 -3.24
CA ASP A 279 -12.84 -13.76 -2.30
C ASP A 279 -13.91 -12.70 -1.93
N ALA A 280 -13.53 -11.42 -1.79
CA ALA A 280 -14.46 -10.31 -1.54
C ALA A 280 -15.38 -10.00 -2.76
N ALA A 281 -14.85 -10.03 -3.98
CA ALA A 281 -15.64 -9.87 -5.20
C ALA A 281 -16.64 -11.04 -5.39
N ASP A 282 -16.21 -12.27 -5.09
CA ASP A 282 -17.04 -13.48 -5.12
C ASP A 282 -18.13 -13.47 -4.03
N GLU A 283 -17.86 -12.89 -2.86
CA GLU A 283 -18.83 -12.71 -1.77
C GLU A 283 -19.91 -11.67 -2.14
N VAL A 284 -19.48 -10.49 -2.62
CA VAL A 284 -20.37 -9.38 -3.01
C VAL A 284 -21.22 -9.72 -4.24
N LYS A 285 -20.65 -10.41 -5.24
CA LYS A 285 -21.25 -10.80 -6.53
C LYS A 285 -21.65 -9.64 -7.42
N GLY A 286 -21.70 -9.90 -8.73
CA GLY A 286 -21.91 -8.85 -9.74
C GLY A 286 -20.63 -8.07 -10.06
N ILE A 287 -19.46 -8.62 -9.76
CA ILE A 287 -18.14 -8.02 -9.98
C ILE A 287 -17.28 -8.97 -10.84
N LEU A 288 -16.66 -8.43 -11.88
CA LEU A 288 -15.64 -9.09 -12.69
C LEU A 288 -14.26 -8.75 -12.13
N THR A 289 -13.44 -9.75 -11.88
CA THR A 289 -12.04 -9.57 -11.45
C THR A 289 -11.07 -9.98 -12.56
N PHE A 290 -10.23 -9.04 -13.00
CA PHE A 290 -9.17 -9.27 -13.97
C PHE A 290 -7.81 -9.36 -13.28
N GLY A 291 -7.00 -10.35 -13.67
CA GLY A 291 -5.69 -10.62 -13.08
C GLY A 291 -5.71 -11.53 -11.83
N PRO A 292 -4.72 -11.44 -10.93
CA PRO A 292 -3.59 -10.53 -11.02
C PRO A 292 -2.67 -10.85 -12.19
N THR A 293 -2.08 -9.81 -12.76
CA THR A 293 -1.03 -9.81 -13.79
C THR A 293 0.20 -9.12 -13.22
N THR A 294 1.37 -9.25 -13.84
CA THR A 294 2.60 -8.59 -13.35
C THR A 294 2.63 -7.12 -13.74
N GLN A 295 3.34 -6.27 -12.99
CA GLN A 295 3.53 -4.86 -13.36
C GLN A 295 4.19 -4.75 -14.75
N ARG A 296 5.13 -5.66 -15.07
CA ARG A 296 5.75 -5.80 -16.39
C ARG A 296 4.72 -6.08 -17.48
N GLU A 297 3.87 -7.09 -17.30
CA GLU A 297 2.80 -7.43 -18.26
C GLU A 297 1.84 -6.25 -18.48
N PHE A 298 1.29 -5.70 -17.40
CA PHE A 298 0.34 -4.60 -17.45
C PHE A 298 0.91 -3.37 -18.16
N LEU A 299 2.08 -2.88 -17.74
CA LEU A 299 2.67 -1.66 -18.28
C LEU A 299 3.09 -1.81 -19.74
N LEU A 300 3.61 -2.98 -20.15
CA LEU A 300 3.97 -3.21 -21.55
C LEU A 300 2.72 -3.28 -22.45
N GLN A 301 1.68 -4.01 -22.04
CA GLN A 301 0.42 -4.10 -22.79
C GLN A 301 -0.35 -2.78 -22.87
N THR A 302 -0.24 -1.91 -21.86
CA THR A 302 -0.82 -0.56 -21.85
C THR A 302 0.04 0.49 -22.56
N GLY A 303 1.20 0.10 -23.10
CA GLY A 303 1.97 0.91 -24.04
C GLY A 303 3.16 1.69 -23.47
N LEU A 304 3.68 1.31 -22.29
CA LEU A 304 4.85 1.96 -21.66
C LEU A 304 6.04 2.14 -22.62
N GLU A 305 6.32 1.14 -23.47
CA GLU A 305 7.44 1.20 -24.41
C GLU A 305 7.29 2.33 -25.45
N PHE A 306 6.07 2.61 -25.93
CA PHE A 306 5.81 3.75 -26.82
C PHE A 306 6.04 5.08 -26.11
N ARG A 307 5.59 5.18 -24.85
CA ARG A 307 5.79 6.40 -24.06
C ARG A 307 7.27 6.64 -23.73
N PHE A 308 8.00 5.58 -23.40
CA PHE A 308 9.44 5.59 -23.17
C PHE A 308 10.21 6.11 -24.40
N LYS A 309 9.90 5.61 -25.60
CA LYS A 309 10.49 6.12 -26.86
C LYS A 309 10.22 7.61 -27.05
N VAL A 310 8.95 8.03 -26.97
CA VAL A 310 8.53 9.44 -27.13
C VAL A 310 9.15 10.40 -26.10
N LEU A 311 9.55 9.91 -24.92
CA LEU A 311 10.32 10.69 -23.96
C LEU A 311 11.82 10.69 -24.28
N LYS A 312 12.40 9.54 -24.61
CA LYS A 312 13.82 9.38 -24.97
C LYS A 312 14.20 10.25 -26.17
N ASP A 313 13.35 10.28 -27.19
CA ASP A 313 13.52 11.07 -28.42
C ASP A 313 13.45 12.59 -28.19
N LYS A 314 13.09 13.04 -26.98
CA LYS A 314 12.99 14.46 -26.59
C LYS A 314 14.08 14.91 -25.59
N ILE A 315 14.96 14.01 -25.18
CA ILE A 315 16.04 14.32 -24.23
C ILE A 315 17.36 14.41 -25.00
N ASN A 316 17.97 15.59 -25.00
CA ASN A 316 19.27 15.84 -25.63
C ASN A 316 20.47 15.60 -24.69
N ASP A 317 20.23 15.38 -23.40
CA ASP A 317 21.26 15.15 -22.38
C ASP A 317 21.44 13.66 -22.08
N GLU A 318 22.65 13.15 -22.28
CA GLU A 318 23.01 11.75 -22.04
C GLU A 318 22.71 11.29 -20.61
N LYS A 319 22.90 12.16 -19.61
CA LYS A 319 22.65 11.82 -18.20
C LYS A 319 21.16 11.56 -17.96
N ASN A 320 20.29 12.42 -18.45
CA ASN A 320 18.84 12.22 -18.39
C ASN A 320 18.37 11.04 -19.26
N ILE A 321 19.03 10.75 -20.39
CA ILE A 321 18.79 9.50 -21.13
C ILE A 321 19.11 8.30 -20.24
N ILE A 322 20.29 8.23 -19.62
CA ILE A 322 20.69 7.12 -18.73
C ILE A 322 19.68 6.94 -17.59
N ASN A 323 19.29 8.03 -16.92
CA ASN A 323 18.27 8.01 -15.86
C ASN A 323 16.93 7.45 -16.36
N LEU A 324 16.47 7.83 -17.56
CA LEU A 324 15.23 7.33 -18.14
C LEU A 324 15.31 5.83 -18.47
N ASN A 325 16.44 5.34 -19.00
CA ASN A 325 16.63 3.90 -19.26
C ASN A 325 16.60 3.08 -17.95
N GLU A 326 17.25 3.54 -16.88
CA GLU A 326 17.21 2.83 -15.58
C GLU A 326 15.86 2.93 -14.89
N SER A 327 15.14 4.05 -15.03
CA SER A 327 13.77 4.19 -14.52
C SER A 327 12.80 3.24 -15.23
N TYR A 328 12.89 3.16 -16.57
CA TYR A 328 12.11 2.23 -17.38
C TYR A 328 12.36 0.78 -16.96
N LYS A 329 13.63 0.36 -16.97
CA LYS A 329 14.09 -0.94 -16.46
C LYS A 329 13.55 -1.24 -15.06
N THR A 330 13.60 -0.28 -14.14
CA THR A 330 13.16 -0.51 -12.75
C THR A 330 11.68 -0.85 -12.63
N LEU A 331 10.83 -0.35 -13.53
CA LEU A 331 9.42 -0.73 -13.61
C LEU A 331 9.18 -2.12 -14.24
N ILE A 332 10.04 -2.59 -15.16
CA ILE A 332 9.77 -3.79 -15.99
C ILE A 332 10.71 -4.99 -15.76
N ASP A 333 11.89 -4.82 -15.18
CA ASP A 333 12.86 -5.90 -14.96
C ASP A 333 12.31 -6.86 -13.89
N GLU A 334 12.41 -8.18 -14.15
CA GLU A 334 11.89 -9.24 -13.28
C GLU A 334 12.56 -9.22 -11.88
N ASP A 335 13.88 -9.01 -11.83
CA ASP A 335 14.65 -8.86 -10.58
C ASP A 335 14.24 -7.62 -9.76
N LYS A 336 13.65 -6.59 -10.40
CA LYS A 336 13.29 -5.31 -9.79
C LYS A 336 11.80 -5.29 -9.43
N MET A 337 11.01 -4.35 -9.97
CA MET A 337 9.57 -4.28 -9.69
C MET A 337 8.70 -5.08 -10.65
N GLY A 338 9.21 -5.42 -11.85
CA GLY A 338 8.42 -5.91 -12.97
C GLY A 338 7.63 -7.18 -12.67
N GLU A 339 8.26 -8.16 -12.02
CA GLU A 339 7.58 -9.37 -11.54
C GLU A 339 6.95 -9.15 -10.15
N ARG A 340 7.65 -8.48 -9.22
CA ARG A 340 7.26 -8.41 -7.80
C ARG A 340 5.93 -7.68 -7.58
N PHE A 341 5.69 -6.60 -8.32
CA PHE A 341 4.43 -5.87 -8.27
C PHE A 341 3.39 -6.56 -9.15
N LYS A 342 2.16 -6.63 -8.63
CA LYS A 342 1.00 -7.24 -9.27
C LYS A 342 -0.11 -6.21 -9.43
N PHE A 343 -0.82 -6.31 -10.54
CA PHE A 343 -1.94 -5.45 -10.91
C PHE A 343 -3.21 -6.29 -10.95
N MET A 344 -4.34 -5.76 -10.44
CA MET A 344 -5.67 -6.36 -10.48
C MET A 344 -6.71 -5.29 -10.76
N ALA A 345 -7.71 -5.59 -11.60
CA ALA A 345 -8.81 -4.66 -11.88
C ALA A 345 -10.18 -5.27 -11.56
N LEU A 346 -11.09 -4.42 -11.08
CA LEU A 346 -12.47 -4.76 -10.71
C LEU A 346 -13.46 -3.91 -11.52
N PHE A 347 -14.53 -4.55 -12.01
CA PHE A 347 -15.58 -3.93 -12.83
C PHE A 347 -16.95 -4.54 -12.50
N PRO A 348 -18.09 -3.88 -12.78
CA PRO A 348 -19.40 -4.50 -12.62
C PRO A 348 -19.66 -5.56 -13.71
N GLU A 349 -20.41 -6.61 -13.38
CA GLU A 349 -20.71 -7.75 -14.28
C GLU A 349 -21.47 -7.33 -15.56
N THR A 350 -22.17 -6.20 -15.53
CA THR A 350 -22.79 -5.58 -16.71
C THR A 350 -21.80 -5.25 -17.84
N MET A 351 -20.50 -5.07 -17.53
CA MET A 351 -19.46 -4.82 -18.53
C MET A 351 -19.04 -6.08 -19.33
N LYS A 352 -19.48 -7.28 -18.92
CA LYS A 352 -19.00 -8.54 -19.51
C LYS A 352 -19.14 -8.59 -21.05
N ILE A 353 -20.32 -8.24 -21.56
CA ILE A 353 -20.62 -8.24 -23.01
C ILE A 353 -19.75 -7.22 -23.76
N ILE A 354 -19.40 -6.11 -23.12
CA ILE A 354 -18.49 -5.10 -23.68
C ILE A 354 -17.07 -5.66 -23.74
N PHE A 355 -16.61 -6.35 -22.70
CA PHE A 355 -15.26 -6.93 -22.67
C PHE A 355 -15.07 -8.18 -23.55
N GLU A 356 -16.16 -8.88 -23.92
CA GLU A 356 -16.14 -9.91 -24.96
C GLU A 356 -15.78 -9.34 -26.35
N HIS A 357 -16.03 -8.04 -26.59
CA HIS A 357 -15.72 -7.33 -27.85
C HIS A 357 -14.51 -6.38 -27.71
N TYR A 358 -14.29 -5.83 -26.53
CA TYR A 358 -13.26 -4.83 -26.21
C TYR A 358 -12.50 -5.22 -24.92
N PRO A 359 -11.65 -6.26 -24.93
CA PRO A 359 -10.98 -6.79 -23.75
C PRO A 359 -10.25 -5.73 -22.91
N VAL A 360 -10.24 -5.91 -21.59
CA VAL A 360 -9.57 -4.99 -20.64
C VAL A 360 -8.07 -4.97 -20.94
N ILE A 361 -7.53 -3.79 -21.27
CA ILE A 361 -6.11 -3.69 -21.66
C ILE A 361 -5.24 -3.90 -20.43
N GLY A 362 -4.07 -4.53 -20.59
CA GLY A 362 -3.17 -4.84 -19.49
C GLY A 362 -3.46 -6.16 -18.78
N PHE A 363 -4.59 -6.82 -19.07
CA PHE A 363 -4.98 -8.08 -18.45
C PHE A 363 -5.22 -9.17 -19.50
N SER A 364 -4.19 -9.98 -19.72
CA SER A 364 -4.27 -11.15 -20.63
C SER A 364 -5.47 -12.04 -20.31
N ALA A 365 -6.32 -12.29 -21.30
CA ALA A 365 -7.21 -13.44 -21.26
C ALA A 365 -6.36 -14.73 -21.20
N LYS A 366 -6.71 -15.64 -20.30
CA LYS A 366 -6.11 -16.97 -20.14
C LYS A 366 -7.18 -18.03 -20.37
#